data_AF-A0A8K0UAQ7-F1
#
_entry.id   AF-A0A8K0UAQ7-F1
#
_cell.length_a   1.000
_cell.length_b   1.000
_cell.length_c   1.000
_cell.angle_alpha   90.00
_cell.angle_beta   90.00
_cell.angle_gamma   90.00
#
_symmetry.space_group_name_H-M   'P 1'
#
loop_
_entity.id
_entity.type
_entity.pdbx_description
1 polymer ?
#
loop_
_entity_poly.entity_id
_entity_poly.type
_entity_poly.pdbx_seq_one_letter_code
_entity_poly.pdbx_strand_id
1 'polypeptide(L)'
;MHGELTGMLVEALATSRASSMDPSALYLTLTRTHPNVKSEHPKKEFLKLISTVLEAGRRRCGMFEKVDSSGEASRHQPIDGRWFYIPERDEDQERASLISAIMPRQKRSETKKYKQYYYRPLDKISRWDSEDAP
;
A
#
# COMPACT_ATOMS: atom_id res chain seq x y z
N MET A 1 -18.92 -9.72 -9.66
CA MET A 1 -18.37 -8.74 -8.69
C MET A 1 -17.84 -9.52 -7.48
N HIS A 2 -16.58 -9.36 -7.10
CA HIS A 2 -15.98 -10.03 -5.93
C HIS A 2 -16.25 -9.22 -4.64
N GLY A 3 -17.51 -9.12 -4.23
CA GLY A 3 -17.94 -8.29 -3.09
C GLY A 3 -17.27 -8.69 -1.77
N GLU A 4 -17.20 -10.00 -1.51
CA GLU A 4 -16.55 -10.55 -0.31
C GLU A 4 -15.06 -10.19 -0.23
N LEU A 5 -14.30 -10.49 -1.28
CA LEU A 5 -12.87 -10.15 -1.34
C LEU A 5 -12.63 -8.65 -1.24
N THR A 6 -13.54 -7.83 -1.77
CA THR A 6 -13.46 -6.36 -1.62
C THR A 6 -13.56 -5.97 -0.15
N GLY A 7 -14.53 -6.52 0.59
CA GLY A 7 -14.68 -6.27 2.03
C GLY A 7 -13.44 -6.70 2.82
N MET A 8 -12.91 -7.90 2.54
CA MET A 8 -11.70 -8.39 3.22
C MET A 8 -10.47 -7.51 2.93
N LEU A 9 -10.33 -7.00 1.69
CA LEU A 9 -9.24 -6.09 1.33
C LEU A 9 -9.37 -4.73 2.03
N VAL A 10 -10.59 -4.20 2.15
CA VAL A 10 -10.85 -2.97 2.91
C VAL A 10 -10.49 -3.18 4.38
N GLU A 11 -10.96 -4.26 5.00
CA GLU A 11 -10.63 -4.60 6.39
C GLU A 11 -9.12 -4.71 6.61
N ALA A 12 -8.43 -5.45 5.74
CA ALA A 12 -6.99 -5.66 5.84
C ALA A 12 -6.20 -4.34 5.72
N LEU A 13 -6.56 -3.47 4.78
CA LEU A 13 -5.91 -2.17 4.61
C LEU A 13 -6.26 -1.20 5.75
N ALA A 14 -7.48 -1.29 6.28
CA ALA A 14 -7.97 -0.39 7.32
C ALA A 14 -7.38 -0.65 8.70
N THR A 15 -7.24 -1.93 9.05
CA THR A 15 -6.75 -2.36 10.35
C THR A 15 -5.22 -2.49 10.39
N SER A 16 -4.57 -2.41 9.23
CA SER A 16 -3.12 -2.47 9.13
C SER A 16 -2.45 -1.27 9.80
N ARG A 17 -1.39 -1.55 10.56
CA ARG A 17 -0.49 -0.50 11.06
C ARG A 17 0.32 0.14 9.92
N ALA A 18 0.48 -0.54 8.79
CA ALA A 18 1.16 0.01 7.62
C ALA A 18 0.25 1.02 6.90
N SER A 19 0.82 2.10 6.35
CA SER A 19 0.04 3.08 5.57
C SER A 19 -0.41 2.55 4.22
N SER A 20 0.26 1.53 3.71
CA SER A 20 -0.01 0.89 2.44
C SER A 20 0.58 -0.52 2.42
N MET A 21 0.08 -1.39 1.56
CA MET A 21 0.49 -2.80 1.47
C MET A 21 0.59 -3.24 0.02
N ASP A 22 1.59 -4.05 -0.31
CA ASP A 22 1.68 -4.73 -1.61
C ASP A 22 0.74 -5.96 -1.65
N PRO A 23 0.42 -6.49 -2.84
CA PRO A 23 -0.45 -7.67 -2.99
C PRO A 23 0.03 -8.91 -2.25
N SER A 24 1.35 -9.10 -2.08
CA SER A 24 1.89 -10.24 -1.33
C SER A 24 1.65 -10.10 0.16
N ALA A 25 1.84 -8.90 0.72
CA ALA A 25 1.51 -8.59 2.10
C ALA A 25 -0.01 -8.70 2.38
N LEU A 26 -0.85 -8.30 1.41
CA LEU A 26 -2.30 -8.48 1.48
C LEU A 26 -2.68 -9.96 1.49
N TYR A 27 -2.12 -10.78 0.58
CA TYR A 27 -2.34 -12.23 0.57
C TYR A 27 -2.00 -12.87 1.92
N LEU A 28 -0.85 -12.53 2.51
CA LEU A 28 -0.44 -13.06 3.81
C LEU A 28 -1.39 -12.63 4.94
N THR A 29 -1.89 -11.39 4.88
CA THR A 29 -2.83 -10.88 5.87
C THR A 29 -4.19 -11.56 5.76
N LEU A 30 -4.71 -11.66 4.54
CA LEU A 30 -5.99 -12.33 4.24
C LEU A 30 -5.96 -13.81 4.62
N THR A 31 -4.89 -14.54 4.29
CA THR A 31 -4.77 -15.96 4.64
C THR A 31 -4.57 -16.18 6.14
N ARG A 32 -4.14 -15.15 6.89
CA ARG A 32 -4.05 -15.19 8.35
C ARG A 32 -5.40 -14.88 9.01
N THR A 33 -6.17 -13.93 8.49
CA THR A 33 -7.48 -13.55 9.05
C THR A 33 -8.60 -14.49 8.60
N HIS A 34 -8.50 -15.02 7.38
CA HIS A 34 -9.47 -15.94 6.77
C HIS A 34 -8.74 -17.19 6.24
N PRO A 35 -8.42 -18.17 7.10
CA PRO A 35 -7.67 -19.37 6.72
C PRO A 35 -8.34 -20.18 5.60
N ASN A 36 -9.67 -20.15 5.52
CA ASN A 36 -10.48 -20.89 4.54
C ASN A 36 -10.19 -20.45 3.09
N VAL A 37 -9.72 -19.22 2.88
CA VAL A 37 -9.42 -18.68 1.55
C VAL A 37 -8.16 -19.31 0.95
N LYS A 38 -7.26 -19.85 1.80
CA LYS A 38 -6.00 -20.44 1.35
C LYS A 38 -6.19 -21.75 0.57
N SER A 39 -7.27 -22.50 0.84
CA SER A 39 -7.56 -23.78 0.18
C SER A 39 -8.21 -23.63 -1.20
N GLU A 40 -8.83 -22.49 -1.49
CA GLU A 40 -9.63 -22.32 -2.71
C GLU A 40 -8.80 -21.97 -3.94
N HIS A 41 -7.66 -21.30 -3.76
CA HIS A 41 -6.88 -20.78 -4.87
C HIS A 41 -5.37 -20.97 -4.71
N PRO A 42 -4.65 -21.35 -5.78
CA PRO A 42 -3.20 -21.33 -5.77
C PRO A 42 -2.71 -19.88 -5.60
N LYS A 43 -1.66 -19.68 -4.79
CA LYS A 43 -1.15 -18.35 -4.41
C LYS A 43 -0.99 -17.39 -5.59
N LYS A 44 -0.44 -17.86 -6.72
CA LYS A 44 -0.20 -17.03 -7.91
C LYS A 44 -1.48 -16.48 -8.53
N GLU A 45 -2.54 -17.28 -8.58
CA GLU A 45 -3.84 -16.84 -9.09
C GLU A 45 -4.51 -15.91 -8.10
N PHE A 46 -4.38 -16.18 -6.80
CA PHE A 46 -4.99 -15.32 -5.80
C PHE A 46 -4.32 -13.94 -5.75
N LEU A 47 -3.00 -13.85 -5.95
CA LEU A 47 -2.30 -12.57 -6.12
C LEU A 47 -2.81 -11.78 -7.33
N LYS A 48 -3.05 -12.45 -8.47
CA LYS A 48 -3.66 -11.80 -9.63
C LYS A 48 -5.06 -11.29 -9.29
N LEU A 49 -5.87 -12.09 -8.61
CA LEU A 49 -7.22 -11.72 -8.21
C LEU A 49 -7.23 -10.50 -7.29
N ILE A 50 -6.35 -10.46 -6.28
CA ILE A 50 -6.16 -9.29 -5.40
C ILE A 50 -5.86 -8.04 -6.24
N SER A 51 -4.88 -8.10 -7.14
CA SER A 51 -4.53 -6.98 -8.02
C SER A 51 -5.69 -6.56 -8.92
N THR A 52 -6.46 -7.51 -9.46
CA THR A 52 -7.65 -7.22 -10.27
C THR A 52 -8.73 -6.50 -9.48
N VAL A 53 -9.01 -6.92 -8.24
CA VAL A 53 -10.02 -6.27 -7.39
C VAL A 53 -9.59 -4.86 -6.97
N LEU A 54 -8.31 -4.69 -6.62
CA LEU A 54 -7.76 -3.38 -6.27
C LEU A 54 -7.85 -2.39 -7.45
N GLU A 55 -7.43 -2.80 -8.65
CA GLU A 55 -7.55 -1.98 -9.86
C GLU A 55 -9.01 -1.71 -10.23
N ALA A 56 -9.91 -2.69 -10.07
CA ALA A 56 -11.33 -2.49 -10.34
C ALA A 56 -11.96 -1.47 -9.38
N GLY A 57 -11.67 -1.55 -8.08
CA GLY A 57 -12.15 -0.57 -7.09
C GLY A 57 -11.55 0.83 -7.31
N ARG A 58 -10.26 0.89 -7.69
CA ARG A 58 -9.61 2.15 -8.08
C ARG A 58 -10.30 2.81 -9.26
N ARG A 59 -10.59 2.06 -10.33
CA ARG A 59 -11.22 2.59 -11.55
C ARG A 59 -12.68 2.96 -11.33
N ARG A 60 -13.39 2.20 -10.49
CA ARG A 60 -14.82 2.37 -10.26
C ARG A 60 -15.10 3.62 -9.42
N CYS A 61 -14.47 3.74 -8.26
CA CYS A 61 -14.74 4.83 -7.33
C CYS A 61 -13.49 5.47 -6.71
N GLY A 62 -12.31 4.84 -6.88
CA GLY A 62 -11.06 5.37 -6.36
C GLY A 62 -10.83 5.09 -4.87
N MET A 63 -11.63 4.20 -4.26
CA MET A 63 -11.46 3.78 -2.86
C MET A 63 -10.15 3.03 -2.60
N PHE A 64 -9.56 2.45 -3.64
CA PHE A 64 -8.21 1.91 -3.59
C PHE A 64 -7.29 2.79 -4.42
N GLU A 65 -6.17 3.20 -3.85
CA GLU A 65 -5.17 3.98 -4.55
C GLU A 65 -3.79 3.34 -4.42
N LYS A 66 -2.99 3.49 -5.48
CA LYS A 66 -1.70 2.82 -5.66
C LYS A 66 -0.58 3.85 -5.59
N VAL A 67 0.41 3.58 -4.76
CA VAL A 67 1.71 4.26 -4.75
C VAL A 67 2.69 3.36 -5.48
N ASP A 68 3.19 3.81 -6.62
CA ASP A 68 4.24 3.08 -7.31
C ASP A 68 5.53 3.13 -6.47
N SER A 69 6.24 2.01 -6.44
CA SER A 69 7.54 1.91 -5.78
C SER A 69 8.62 2.29 -6.79
N SER A 70 9.64 3.02 -6.35
CA SER A 70 10.77 3.45 -7.18
C SER A 70 11.84 2.39 -7.43
N GLY A 71 11.64 1.15 -6.97
CA GLY A 71 12.61 0.10 -7.22
C GLY A 71 12.76 -0.13 -8.72
N GLU A 72 13.89 -0.70 -9.14
CA GLU A 72 13.96 -1.31 -10.46
C GLU A 72 13.21 -2.64 -10.42
N ALA A 73 12.26 -2.81 -11.36
CA ALA A 73 11.58 -4.08 -11.50
C ALA A 73 12.62 -5.13 -11.92
N SER A 74 12.91 -6.08 -11.02
CA SER A 74 13.77 -7.20 -11.36
C SER A 74 13.04 -8.10 -12.35
N ARG A 75 13.77 -8.70 -13.29
CA ARG A 75 13.23 -9.65 -14.29
C ARG A 75 12.44 -10.80 -13.65
N HIS A 76 12.68 -11.08 -12.37
CA HIS A 76 12.06 -12.16 -11.61
C HIS A 76 10.87 -11.74 -10.75
N GLN A 77 10.66 -10.43 -10.52
CA GLN A 77 9.54 -9.96 -9.71
C GLN A 77 9.07 -8.56 -10.17
N PRO A 78 7.87 -8.44 -10.75
CA PRO A 78 7.30 -7.13 -11.02
C PRO A 78 7.15 -6.37 -9.70
N ILE A 79 7.49 -5.08 -9.72
CA ILE A 79 7.20 -4.21 -8.58
C ILE A 79 5.70 -3.98 -8.58
N ASP A 80 5.03 -4.75 -7.74
CA ASP A 80 3.67 -4.43 -7.38
C ASP A 80 3.70 -3.20 -6.48
N GLY A 81 3.09 -2.10 -6.95
CA GLY A 81 2.94 -0.90 -6.15
C GLY A 81 2.19 -1.19 -4.84
N ARG A 82 2.34 -0.28 -3.87
CA ARG A 82 1.68 -0.41 -2.58
C ARG A 82 0.31 0.23 -2.64
N TRP A 83 -0.67 -0.41 -2.05
CA TRP A 83 -2.07 0.00 -2.08
C TRP A 83 -2.52 0.54 -0.73
N PHE A 84 -3.43 1.53 -0.76
CA PHE A 84 -4.08 2.05 0.43
C PHE A 84 -5.57 2.26 0.17
N TYR A 85 -6.35 2.19 1.25
CA TYR A 85 -7.80 2.39 1.23
C TYR A 85 -8.15 3.85 1.58
N ILE A 86 -9.16 4.39 0.88
CA ILE A 86 -9.67 5.76 1.01
C ILE A 86 -11.17 5.67 1.31
N PRO A 87 -11.57 5.75 2.60
CA PRO A 87 -12.98 5.67 2.99
C PRO A 87 -13.87 6.70 2.28
N GLU A 88 -13.34 7.92 2.05
CA GLU A 88 -14.09 9.03 1.43
C GLU A 88 -14.52 8.76 -0.02
N ARG A 89 -13.88 7.79 -0.67
CA ARG A 89 -14.15 7.39 -2.05
C ARG A 89 -14.85 6.04 -2.16
N ASP A 90 -15.17 5.42 -1.03
CA ASP A 90 -15.93 4.17 -1.03
C ASP A 90 -17.39 4.45 -1.39
N GLU A 91 -17.97 3.62 -2.26
CA GLU A 91 -19.39 3.71 -2.63
C GLU A 91 -20.30 3.22 -1.49
N ASP A 92 -19.78 2.30 -0.67
CA ASP A 92 -20.46 1.79 0.50
C ASP A 92 -20.20 2.73 1.69
N GLN A 93 -21.11 3.69 1.88
CA GLN A 93 -20.98 4.72 2.90
C GLN A 93 -21.15 4.17 4.32
N GLU A 94 -21.89 3.07 4.51
CA GLU A 94 -22.01 2.41 5.80
C GLU A 94 -20.66 1.79 6.21
N ARG A 95 -20.04 1.03 5.28
CA ARG A 95 -18.69 0.50 5.47
C ARG A 95 -17.69 1.63 5.70
N ALA A 96 -17.71 2.67 4.88
CA ALA A 96 -16.80 3.80 5.01
C ALA A 96 -16.88 4.45 6.39
N SER A 97 -18.09 4.67 6.90
CA SER A 97 -18.34 5.28 8.20
C SER A 97 -17.86 4.40 9.35
N LEU A 98 -18.18 3.11 9.31
CA LEU A 98 -17.73 2.15 10.31
C LEU A 98 -16.20 2.06 10.36
N ILE A 99 -15.58 1.89 9.18
CA ILE A 99 -14.13 1.78 9.06
C ILE A 99 -13.44 3.06 9.52
N SER A 100 -13.97 4.24 9.17
CA SER A 100 -13.40 5.53 9.60
C SER A 100 -13.45 5.71 11.11
N ALA A 101 -14.47 5.18 11.78
CA ALA A 101 -14.60 5.26 13.24
C ALA A 101 -13.59 4.38 13.99
N ILE A 102 -13.20 3.23 13.42
CA ILE A 102 -12.25 2.28 14.04
C ILE A 102 -10.81 2.45 13.56
N MET A 103 -10.61 3.10 12.42
CA MET A 103 -9.28 3.36 11.87
C MET A 103 -8.46 4.25 12.82
N PRO A 104 -7.18 3.93 13.05
CA PRO A 104 -6.26 4.89 13.66
C PRO A 104 -6.26 6.17 12.81
N ARG A 105 -6.35 7.35 13.43
CA ARG A 105 -6.44 8.66 12.76
C ARG A 105 -5.60 8.71 11.48
N GLN A 106 -6.23 9.19 10.40
CA GLN A 106 -5.64 9.17 9.05
C GLN A 106 -4.20 9.69 9.05
N LYS A 107 -3.31 8.88 8.46
CA LYS A 107 -1.90 9.23 8.31
C LYS A 107 -1.75 10.42 7.36
N ARG A 108 -0.90 11.37 7.75
CA ARG A 108 -0.57 12.60 7.00
C ARG A 108 -0.30 12.30 5.53
N SER A 109 -0.85 13.11 4.63
CA SER A 109 -0.71 13.04 3.17
C SER A 109 0.76 12.90 2.72
N GLU A 110 1.70 13.55 3.41
CA GLU A 110 3.15 13.44 3.16
C GLU A 110 3.73 12.04 3.32
N THR A 111 3.06 11.17 4.08
CA THR A 111 3.47 9.76 4.29
C THR A 111 2.92 8.83 3.20
N LYS A 112 1.98 9.33 2.39
CA LYS A 112 1.40 8.60 1.25
C LYS A 112 2.19 8.82 -0.05
N LYS A 113 3.18 9.71 -0.03
CA LYS A 113 4.03 10.02 -1.18
C LYS A 113 5.33 9.23 -1.09
N TYR A 114 5.78 8.70 -2.22
CA TYR A 114 7.14 8.20 -2.35
C TYR A 114 8.14 9.36 -2.17
N LYS A 115 9.17 9.18 -1.34
CA LYS A 115 10.23 10.15 -1.11
C LYS A 115 11.53 9.62 -1.67
N GLN A 116 12.06 10.29 -2.69
CA GLN A 116 13.41 10.06 -3.15
C GLN A 116 14.37 10.92 -2.31
N TYR A 117 15.05 10.29 -1.36
CA TYR A 117 16.18 10.93 -0.70
C TYR A 117 17.38 10.81 -1.63
N TYR A 118 17.76 11.92 -2.27
CA TYR A 118 19.02 11.96 -3.00
C TYR A 118 20.17 11.83 -2.00
N TYR A 119 20.82 10.66 -1.96
CA TYR A 119 22.25 10.60 -1.69
C TYR A 119 22.94 11.11 -2.97
N ARG A 120 22.96 12.42 -3.16
CA ARG A 120 24.02 13.01 -3.97
C ARG A 120 25.04 13.45 -2.93
N PRO A 121 26.30 13.02 -3.00
CA PRO A 121 27.34 13.64 -2.19
C PRO A 121 27.21 15.14 -2.43
N LEU A 122 26.89 15.90 -1.38
CA LEU A 122 27.01 17.34 -1.45
C LEU A 122 28.47 17.59 -1.82
N ASP A 123 28.72 18.38 -2.86
CA ASP A 123 30.08 18.85 -3.12
C ASP A 123 30.63 19.39 -1.80
N LYS A 124 31.86 19.03 -1.45
CA LYS A 124 32.46 19.38 -0.16
C LYS A 124 32.29 20.89 0.04
N ILE A 125 31.36 21.29 0.89
CA ILE A 125 31.20 22.69 1.28
C ILE A 125 32.39 22.93 2.22
N SER A 126 33.49 23.43 1.65
CA SER A 126 34.67 23.92 2.34
C SER A 126 34.31 25.19 3.12
N ARG A 127 33.43 25.08 4.12
CA ARG A 127 33.07 26.17 5.02
C ARG A 127 33.65 25.98 6.41
N TRP A 128 34.28 24.83 6.69
CA TRP A 128 34.79 24.48 8.01
C TRP A 128 36.18 23.83 8.02
N ASP A 129 37.01 24.05 7.00
CA ASP A 129 38.45 23.90 7.19
C ASP A 129 38.96 25.18 7.87
N SER A 130 38.83 25.21 9.19
CA SER A 130 39.54 26.17 10.02
C SER A 130 41.01 25.76 10.06
N GLU A 131 41.85 26.72 9.69
CA GLU A 131 43.31 26.69 9.70
C GLU A 131 43.90 25.89 10.88
N ASP A 132 44.47 24.72 10.60
CA ASP A 132 45.57 24.18 11.40
C ASP A 132 46.86 24.41 10.62
N ALA A 133 47.44 25.59 10.86
CA ALA A 133 48.83 25.92 10.58
C ALA A 133 49.75 25.01 11.42
N PRO A 134 50.87 24.58 10.85
CA PRO A 134 52.15 25.17 11.27
C PRO A 134 53.01 25.72 10.11
#